data_AF-A0A7K0GAU2-F1
#
_entry.id   AF-A0A7K0GAU2-F1
#
_cell.length_a   1.000
_cell.length_b   1.000
_cell.length_c   1.000
_cell.angle_alpha   90.00
_cell.angle_beta   90.00
_cell.angle_gamma   90.00
#
_symmetry.space_group_name_H-M   'P 1'
#
loop_
_entity.id
_entity.type
_entity.pdbx_description
1 polymer ?
#
loop_
_entity_poly.entity_id
_entity_poly.type
_entity_poly.pdbx_seq_one_letter_code
_entity_poly.pdbx_strand_id
1 'polypeptide(L)'
;MANLEAMRTFRQHWMSYCAEERRLARLCTQLPVDISGLSDRERSLPLSAHPASVSYDYHALARALGSDGAHLGYRVDEGIQWNWWLGYEPWGIIARERAMLEELAAYSAELAAVAADVQRALDTDDELVMARSTLRGYTTADAEERSELDSLHAQRSAIVEPYEQDDARRTPWIAHPWRRLRLWLFKRFRMRDELDKLDKKAADIRAKLDVRERKIDELKVAVESRTAALGEPFAPRLEELLDAMESTERSLLAMLDDDLRVRDAGYEPGMLLEGSFAEGLSQAHEREWALLGQWMVEYAACLPEEIVHARNVVESELVWLEGYAPYGKRYWPLTDRVVAAMEEGRADSSDLALKLVQGSS
;
A
#
# COMPACT_ATOMS: atom_id res chain seq x y z
N MET A 1 27.05 1.08 -61.28
CA MET A 1 27.71 1.27 -59.97
C MET A 1 27.23 2.58 -59.38
N ALA A 2 26.95 2.62 -58.08
CA ALA A 2 26.48 3.82 -57.39
C ALA A 2 27.66 4.66 -56.91
N ASN A 3 27.53 5.99 -57.06
CA ASN A 3 28.43 6.96 -56.46
C ASN A 3 28.06 7.20 -54.98
N LEU A 4 28.85 8.01 -54.27
CA LEU A 4 28.63 8.29 -52.84
C LEU A 4 27.23 8.89 -52.57
N GLU A 5 26.74 9.77 -53.44
CA GLU A 5 25.43 10.39 -53.27
C GLU A 5 24.30 9.38 -53.40
N ALA A 6 24.32 8.54 -54.44
CA ALA A 6 23.37 7.45 -54.60
C ALA A 6 23.43 6.46 -53.43
N MET A 7 24.62 6.21 -52.88
CA MET A 7 24.79 5.36 -51.70
C MET A 7 24.23 5.99 -50.42
N ARG A 8 24.33 7.31 -50.25
CA ARG A 8 23.70 8.04 -49.14
C ARG A 8 22.17 7.99 -49.23
N THR A 9 21.61 8.19 -50.42
CA THR A 9 20.17 8.03 -50.66
C THR A 9 19.73 6.60 -50.35
N PHE A 10 20.47 5.61 -50.84
CA PHE A 10 20.18 4.20 -50.56
C PHE A 10 20.20 3.89 -49.05
N ARG A 11 21.18 4.43 -48.31
CA ARG A 11 21.25 4.32 -46.84
C ARG A 11 20.04 4.90 -46.13
N GLN A 12 19.55 6.06 -46.58
CA GLN A 12 18.37 6.70 -46.00
C GLN A 12 17.12 5.81 -46.14
N HIS A 13 16.87 5.29 -47.35
CA HIS A 13 15.77 4.36 -47.61
C HIS A 13 15.93 3.05 -46.84
N TRP A 14 17.15 2.51 -46.77
CA TRP A 14 17.44 1.29 -45.99
C TRP A 14 17.16 1.49 -44.49
N MET A 15 17.57 2.63 -43.92
CA MET A 15 17.28 2.97 -42.53
C MET A 15 15.77 3.14 -42.29
N SER A 16 15.07 3.79 -43.21
CA SER A 16 13.61 3.97 -43.13
C SER A 16 12.88 2.63 -43.16
N TYR A 17 13.25 1.76 -44.10
CA TYR A 17 12.74 0.39 -44.18
C TYR A 17 12.95 -0.38 -42.87
N CYS A 18 14.18 -0.40 -42.33
CA CYS A 18 14.47 -1.10 -41.07
C CYS A 18 13.77 -0.49 -39.85
N ALA A 19 13.50 0.82 -39.86
CA ALA A 19 12.74 1.47 -38.79
C ALA A 19 11.26 1.07 -38.84
N GLU A 20 10.64 1.11 -40.02
CA GLU A 20 9.24 0.77 -40.22
C GLU A 20 8.99 -0.74 -40.11
N GLU A 21 9.91 -1.60 -40.56
CA GLU A 21 9.83 -3.04 -40.34
C GLU A 21 9.80 -3.38 -38.84
N ARG A 22 10.65 -2.72 -38.04
CA ARG A 22 10.64 -2.85 -36.57
C ARG A 22 9.38 -2.29 -35.94
N ARG A 23 8.81 -1.20 -36.47
CA ARG A 23 7.53 -0.64 -36.03
C ARG A 23 6.39 -1.63 -36.33
N LEU A 24 6.31 -2.14 -37.55
CA LEU A 24 5.30 -3.12 -37.97
C LEU A 24 5.40 -4.39 -37.13
N ALA A 25 6.60 -4.94 -36.92
CA ALA A 25 6.80 -6.11 -36.08
C ALA A 25 6.30 -5.89 -34.64
N ARG A 26 6.49 -4.68 -34.09
CA ARG A 26 5.94 -4.29 -32.80
C ARG A 26 4.42 -4.21 -32.83
N LEU A 27 3.82 -3.47 -33.75
CA LEU A 27 2.36 -3.35 -33.86
C LEU A 27 1.66 -4.71 -34.01
N CYS A 28 2.28 -5.65 -34.73
CA CYS A 28 1.74 -7.00 -34.93
C CYS A 28 1.94 -7.94 -33.72
N THR A 29 2.69 -7.53 -32.70
CA THR A 29 2.97 -8.37 -31.51
C THR A 29 2.53 -7.73 -30.20
N GLN A 30 2.33 -6.41 -30.16
CA GLN A 30 1.90 -5.67 -28.98
C GLN A 30 0.41 -5.91 -28.72
N LEU A 31 0.11 -6.67 -27.67
CA LEU A 31 -1.28 -6.95 -27.29
C LEU A 31 -1.84 -5.78 -26.48
N PRO A 32 -3.01 -5.22 -26.89
CA PRO A 32 -3.77 -4.33 -26.02
C PRO A 32 -4.10 -5.04 -24.70
N VAL A 33 -4.15 -4.27 -23.63
CA VAL A 33 -4.48 -4.77 -22.30
C VAL A 33 -5.97 -4.55 -22.04
N ASP A 34 -6.66 -5.58 -21.57
CA ASP A 34 -8.02 -5.52 -21.06
C ASP A 34 -7.99 -5.44 -19.53
N ILE A 35 -8.48 -4.31 -19.03
CA ILE A 35 -8.58 -3.99 -17.60
C ILE A 35 -10.03 -4.08 -17.08
N SER A 36 -10.99 -4.50 -17.90
CA SER A 36 -12.41 -4.55 -17.54
C SER A 36 -12.70 -5.49 -16.36
N GLY A 37 -11.83 -6.49 -16.14
CA GLY A 37 -11.91 -7.43 -15.02
C GLY A 37 -11.44 -6.87 -13.68
N LEU A 38 -10.83 -5.68 -13.62
CA LEU A 38 -10.31 -5.12 -12.38
C LEU A 38 -11.41 -4.76 -11.39
N SER A 39 -11.30 -5.31 -10.18
CA SER A 39 -12.08 -4.90 -9.01
C SER A 39 -11.59 -3.56 -8.45
N ASP A 40 -12.44 -2.88 -7.67
CA ASP A 40 -12.08 -1.61 -7.00
C ASP A 40 -10.81 -1.76 -6.13
N ARG A 41 -10.66 -2.92 -5.49
CA ARG A 41 -9.47 -3.24 -4.69
C ARG A 41 -8.20 -3.40 -5.53
N GLU A 42 -8.30 -3.91 -6.75
CA GLU A 42 -7.14 -4.03 -7.62
C GLU A 42 -6.78 -2.70 -8.28
N ARG A 43 -7.77 -1.82 -8.48
CA ARG A 43 -7.55 -0.46 -8.98
C ARG A 43 -6.83 0.44 -7.95
N SER A 44 -6.91 0.12 -6.66
CA SER A 44 -6.13 0.83 -5.64
C SER A 44 -4.68 0.34 -5.52
N LEU A 45 -4.27 -0.68 -6.29
CA LEU A 45 -2.90 -1.17 -6.33
C LEU A 45 -2.11 -0.49 -7.44
N PRO A 46 -0.79 -0.29 -7.25
CA PRO A 46 0.05 0.30 -8.29
C PRO A 46 0.03 -0.58 -9.53
N LEU A 47 0.22 0.05 -10.69
CA LEU A 47 0.34 -0.64 -11.96
C LEU A 47 1.38 -1.78 -11.85
N SER A 48 2.55 -1.50 -11.29
CA SER A 48 3.62 -2.50 -11.09
C SER A 48 3.25 -3.76 -10.29
N ALA A 49 2.06 -3.83 -9.66
CA ALA A 49 1.55 -5.03 -9.01
C ALA A 49 1.09 -6.14 -9.97
N HIS A 50 0.84 -5.82 -11.25
CA HIS A 50 0.36 -6.76 -12.28
C HIS A 50 -0.80 -7.67 -11.80
N PRO A 51 -1.99 -7.11 -11.51
CA PRO A 51 -3.11 -7.90 -11.02
C PRO A 51 -3.49 -9.02 -11.99
N ALA A 52 -3.82 -10.20 -11.47
CA ALA A 52 -4.18 -11.36 -12.29
C ALA A 52 -5.47 -11.15 -13.10
N SER A 53 -6.32 -10.19 -12.71
CA SER A 53 -7.55 -9.83 -13.41
C SER A 53 -7.29 -8.98 -14.67
N VAL A 54 -6.07 -8.49 -14.86
CA VAL A 54 -5.63 -7.86 -16.11
C VAL A 54 -5.30 -8.95 -17.12
N SER A 55 -5.86 -8.83 -18.32
CA SER A 55 -5.62 -9.80 -19.40
C SER A 55 -5.23 -9.10 -20.69
N TYR A 56 -4.75 -9.85 -21.67
CA TYR A 56 -4.47 -9.31 -23.00
C TYR A 56 -5.69 -9.46 -23.91
N ASP A 57 -6.08 -8.40 -24.63
CA ASP A 57 -7.14 -8.46 -25.64
C ASP A 57 -6.58 -9.01 -26.96
N TYR A 58 -6.40 -10.34 -26.99
CA TYR A 58 -6.04 -11.07 -28.21
C TYR A 58 -7.06 -10.86 -29.33
N HIS A 59 -8.33 -10.61 -28.99
CA HIS A 59 -9.36 -10.38 -29.98
C HIS A 59 -9.21 -9.02 -30.65
N ALA A 60 -8.81 -7.96 -29.93
CA ALA A 60 -8.48 -6.67 -30.53
C ALA A 60 -7.32 -6.79 -31.51
N LEU A 61 -6.23 -7.45 -31.14
CA LEU A 61 -5.11 -7.66 -32.05
C LEU A 61 -5.51 -8.51 -33.27
N ALA A 62 -6.23 -9.62 -33.05
CA ALA A 62 -6.70 -10.46 -34.15
C ALA A 62 -7.64 -9.71 -35.10
N ARG A 63 -8.53 -8.85 -34.58
CA ARG A 63 -9.38 -7.96 -35.39
C ARG A 63 -8.54 -6.98 -36.20
N ALA A 64 -7.52 -6.38 -35.59
CA ALA A 64 -6.66 -5.40 -36.26
C ALA A 64 -5.82 -6.02 -37.39
N LEU A 65 -5.38 -7.27 -37.23
CA LEU A 65 -4.61 -8.00 -38.23
C LEU A 65 -5.46 -8.64 -39.34
N GLY A 66 -6.78 -8.71 -39.16
CA GLY A 66 -7.69 -9.30 -40.15
C GLY A 66 -7.34 -10.75 -40.48
N SER A 67 -7.24 -11.08 -41.78
CA SER A 67 -6.91 -12.43 -42.25
C SER A 67 -5.54 -12.93 -41.79
N ASP A 68 -4.60 -12.03 -41.53
CA ASP A 68 -3.21 -12.37 -41.17
C ASP A 68 -3.08 -12.73 -39.68
N GLY A 69 -4.07 -12.36 -38.86
CA GLY A 69 -4.09 -12.62 -37.40
C GLY A 69 -4.41 -14.07 -37.02
N ALA A 70 -4.94 -14.88 -37.95
CA ALA A 70 -5.36 -16.26 -37.67
C ALA A 70 -4.21 -17.22 -37.30
N HIS A 71 -2.95 -16.83 -37.56
CA HIS A 71 -1.76 -17.66 -37.36
C HIS A 71 -0.91 -17.28 -36.13
N LEU A 72 -1.25 -16.22 -35.39
CA LEU A 72 -0.44 -15.68 -34.28
C LEU A 72 -0.62 -16.40 -32.93
N GLY A 73 -1.31 -17.54 -32.93
CA GLY A 73 -1.36 -18.39 -31.74
C GLY A 73 0.04 -18.82 -31.31
N TYR A 74 0.43 -18.43 -30.10
CA TYR A 74 1.40 -19.13 -29.23
C TYR A 74 2.90 -18.79 -29.33
N ARG A 75 3.31 -17.54 -29.58
CA ARG A 75 4.67 -17.10 -29.21
C ARG A 75 4.71 -15.67 -28.67
N VAL A 76 3.92 -15.40 -27.64
CA VAL A 76 4.00 -14.14 -26.90
C VAL A 76 4.38 -14.47 -25.47
N ASP A 77 5.56 -14.01 -25.05
CA ASP A 77 5.99 -14.06 -23.65
C ASP A 77 5.22 -12.97 -22.88
N GLU A 78 4.17 -13.37 -22.20
CA GLU A 78 3.21 -12.51 -21.50
C GLU A 78 3.86 -11.61 -20.44
N GLY A 79 4.98 -12.03 -19.83
CA GLY A 79 5.65 -11.25 -18.77
C GLY A 79 6.46 -10.06 -19.29
N ILE A 80 6.99 -10.16 -20.51
CA ILE A 80 7.80 -9.09 -21.12
C ILE A 80 6.90 -7.97 -21.66
N GLN A 81 5.64 -8.28 -21.98
CA GLN A 81 4.73 -7.33 -22.61
C GLN A 81 4.22 -6.23 -21.67
N TRP A 82 4.19 -6.45 -20.38
CA TRP A 82 3.72 -5.41 -19.46
C TRP A 82 4.78 -4.31 -19.23
N ASN A 83 6.04 -4.72 -19.19
CA ASN A 83 7.15 -3.83 -18.85
C ASN A 83 7.47 -2.80 -19.94
N TRP A 84 7.18 -3.09 -21.21
CA TRP A 84 7.44 -2.10 -22.27
C TRP A 84 6.38 -1.00 -22.32
N TRP A 85 5.13 -1.28 -21.93
CA TRP A 85 4.09 -0.26 -21.77
C TRP A 85 4.50 0.74 -20.68
N LEU A 86 4.97 0.23 -19.54
CA LEU A 86 5.50 1.05 -18.46
C LEU A 86 6.79 1.80 -18.82
N GLY A 87 7.55 1.30 -19.81
CA GLY A 87 8.77 1.94 -20.30
C GLY A 87 8.52 3.09 -21.29
N TYR A 88 7.27 3.35 -21.68
CA TYR A 88 6.93 4.50 -22.50
C TYR A 88 7.09 5.79 -21.67
N GLU A 89 7.59 6.88 -22.27
CA GLU A 89 7.88 8.14 -21.57
C GLU A 89 6.76 8.60 -20.60
N PRO A 90 5.45 8.53 -20.98
CA PRO A 90 4.35 8.90 -20.10
C PRO A 90 4.21 8.03 -18.84
N TRP A 91 4.81 6.84 -18.81
CA TRP A 91 4.67 5.88 -17.71
C TRP A 91 5.98 5.68 -16.93
N GLY A 92 7.05 6.40 -17.29
CA GLY A 92 8.35 6.33 -16.64
C GLY A 92 8.33 6.69 -15.15
N ILE A 93 7.28 7.39 -14.69
CA ILE A 93 7.05 7.72 -13.27
C ILE A 93 6.88 6.46 -12.40
N ILE A 94 6.32 5.38 -12.96
CA ILE A 94 5.96 4.14 -12.23
C ILE A 94 7.21 3.39 -11.76
N ALA A 95 8.31 3.50 -12.49
CA ALA A 95 9.59 2.93 -12.06
C ALA A 95 10.13 3.64 -10.80
N ARG A 96 9.89 4.95 -10.66
CA ARG A 96 10.31 5.72 -9.47
C ARG A 96 9.37 5.49 -8.28
N GLU A 97 8.07 5.44 -8.54
CA GLU A 97 7.05 5.06 -7.54
C GLU A 97 7.44 3.75 -6.85
N ARG A 98 7.73 2.71 -7.64
CA ARG A 98 8.10 1.39 -7.09
C ARG A 98 9.29 1.48 -6.13
N ALA A 99 10.33 2.22 -6.49
CA ALA A 99 11.51 2.37 -5.63
C ALA A 99 11.16 3.07 -4.30
N MET A 100 10.31 4.09 -4.33
CA MET A 100 9.87 4.79 -3.11
C MET A 100 8.94 3.93 -2.24
N LEU A 101 8.09 3.10 -2.85
CA LEU A 101 7.28 2.12 -2.11
C LEU A 101 8.16 1.03 -1.46
N GLU A 102 9.20 0.57 -2.14
CA GLU A 102 10.19 -0.36 -1.58
C GLU A 102 10.95 0.29 -0.40
N GLU A 103 11.27 1.59 -0.50
CA GLU A 103 11.88 2.37 0.57
C GLU A 103 10.95 2.53 1.79
N LEU A 104 9.67 2.88 1.57
CA LEU A 104 8.66 2.94 2.64
C LEU A 104 8.46 1.58 3.33
N ALA A 105 8.47 0.49 2.57
CA ALA A 105 8.39 -0.85 3.13
C ALA A 105 9.62 -1.18 4.00
N ALA A 106 10.81 -0.72 3.60
CA ALA A 106 12.02 -0.88 4.39
C ALA A 106 11.96 -0.08 5.71
N TYR A 107 11.52 1.18 5.67
CA TYR A 107 11.33 1.98 6.89
C TYR A 107 10.27 1.38 7.81
N SER A 108 9.15 0.88 7.27
CA SER A 108 8.12 0.20 8.05
C SER A 108 8.66 -1.06 8.73
N ALA A 109 9.47 -1.85 8.04
CA ALA A 109 10.12 -3.03 8.61
C ALA A 109 11.10 -2.66 9.73
N GLU A 110 11.86 -1.57 9.56
CA GLU A 110 12.78 -1.09 10.58
C GLU A 110 12.03 -0.55 11.81
N LEU A 111 10.95 0.22 11.60
CA LEU A 111 10.08 0.70 12.67
C LEU A 111 9.53 -0.46 13.51
N ALA A 112 9.10 -1.55 12.84
CA ALA A 112 8.64 -2.76 13.51
C ALA A 112 9.76 -3.45 14.30
N ALA A 113 11.00 -3.45 13.80
CA ALA A 113 12.16 -3.98 14.52
C ALA A 113 12.48 -3.16 15.77
N VAL A 114 12.49 -1.83 15.68
CA VAL A 114 12.69 -0.94 16.83
C VAL A 114 11.57 -1.11 17.86
N ALA A 115 10.31 -1.22 17.42
CA ALA A 115 9.19 -1.49 18.31
C ALA A 115 9.34 -2.85 19.04
N ALA A 116 9.84 -3.87 18.36
CA ALA A 116 10.14 -5.16 18.98
C ALA A 116 11.29 -5.07 19.99
N ASP A 117 12.29 -4.22 19.73
CA ASP A 117 13.40 -3.96 20.66
C ASP A 117 12.95 -3.19 21.91
N VAL A 118 12.07 -2.19 21.74
CA VAL A 118 11.40 -1.49 22.86
C VAL A 118 10.62 -2.50 23.70
N GLN A 119 9.80 -3.33 23.07
CA GLN A 119 9.01 -4.33 23.78
C GLN A 119 9.90 -5.31 24.54
N ARG A 120 11.02 -5.74 23.94
CA ARG A 120 12.00 -6.60 24.61
C ARG A 120 12.62 -5.91 25.82
N ALA A 121 13.01 -4.64 25.71
CA ALA A 121 13.56 -3.87 26.83
C ALA A 121 12.56 -3.79 28.00
N LEU A 122 11.28 -3.54 27.71
CA LEU A 122 10.20 -3.52 28.70
C LEU A 122 9.98 -4.88 29.37
N ASP A 123 10.06 -5.98 28.60
CA ASP A 123 9.83 -7.33 29.12
C ASP A 123 11.02 -7.89 29.91
N THR A 124 12.24 -7.39 29.65
CA THR A 124 13.45 -7.79 30.38
C THR A 124 13.71 -6.99 31.66
N ASP A 125 13.00 -5.88 31.89
CA ASP A 125 13.16 -5.07 33.10
C ASP A 125 12.38 -5.69 34.28
N ASP A 126 13.10 -6.43 35.13
CA ASP A 126 12.53 -7.14 36.28
C ASP A 126 11.70 -6.22 37.20
N GLU A 127 12.14 -4.97 37.42
CA GLU A 127 11.44 -4.00 38.25
C GLU A 127 10.08 -3.62 37.64
N LEU A 128 10.04 -3.32 36.34
CA LEU A 128 8.80 -3.02 35.63
C LEU A 128 7.87 -4.22 35.57
N VAL A 129 8.39 -5.43 35.31
CA VAL A 129 7.61 -6.67 35.28
C VAL A 129 6.96 -6.92 36.64
N MET A 130 7.74 -6.80 37.72
CA MET A 130 7.24 -6.95 39.08
C MET A 130 6.23 -5.87 39.46
N ALA A 131 6.46 -4.62 39.07
CA ALA A 131 5.52 -3.53 39.32
C ALA A 131 4.19 -3.74 38.59
N ARG A 132 4.21 -4.16 37.31
CA ARG A 132 3.01 -4.52 36.52
C ARG A 132 2.27 -5.72 37.09
N SER A 133 3.00 -6.72 37.61
CA SER A 133 2.41 -7.89 38.28
C SER A 133 1.72 -7.49 39.60
N THR A 134 2.41 -6.67 40.41
CA THR A 134 1.89 -6.15 41.68
C THR A 134 0.64 -5.30 41.47
N LEU A 135 0.65 -4.43 40.46
CA LEU A 135 -0.49 -3.60 40.10
C LEU A 135 -1.70 -4.44 39.69
N ARG A 136 -1.48 -5.49 38.87
CA ARG A 136 -2.53 -6.48 38.56
C ARG A 136 -3.09 -7.13 39.82
N GLY A 137 -2.22 -7.59 40.72
CA GLY A 137 -2.63 -8.17 42.01
C GLY A 137 -3.50 -7.23 42.86
N TYR A 138 -3.13 -5.94 42.93
CA TYR A 138 -3.94 -4.94 43.64
C TYR A 138 -5.28 -4.68 42.96
N THR A 139 -5.34 -4.62 41.63
CA THR A 139 -6.62 -4.45 40.93
C THR A 139 -7.58 -5.62 41.14
N THR A 140 -7.05 -6.85 41.23
CA THR A 140 -7.87 -8.04 41.55
C THR A 140 -8.36 -8.00 43.00
N ALA A 141 -7.48 -7.69 43.95
CA ALA A 141 -7.85 -7.57 45.37
C ALA A 141 -8.89 -6.45 45.61
N ASP A 142 -8.76 -5.31 44.92
CA ASP A 142 -9.75 -4.22 44.97
C ASP A 142 -11.12 -4.67 44.45
N ALA A 143 -11.17 -5.47 43.39
CA ALA A 143 -12.43 -6.00 42.87
C ALA A 143 -13.11 -6.94 43.87
N GLU A 144 -12.35 -7.80 44.55
CA GLU A 144 -12.84 -8.69 45.60
C GLU A 144 -13.38 -7.92 46.81
N GLU A 145 -12.61 -6.93 47.30
CA GLU A 145 -13.02 -6.12 48.47
C GLU A 145 -14.21 -5.20 48.16
N ARG A 146 -14.32 -4.67 46.93
CA ARG A 146 -15.52 -3.94 46.48
C ARG A 146 -16.75 -4.85 46.43
N SER A 147 -16.60 -6.09 45.97
CA SER A 147 -17.67 -7.09 46.01
C SER A 147 -18.10 -7.46 47.43
N GLU A 148 -17.15 -7.59 48.36
CA GLU A 148 -17.44 -7.81 49.78
C GLU A 148 -18.19 -6.60 50.39
N LEU A 149 -17.79 -5.39 50.04
CA LEU A 149 -18.44 -4.15 50.48
C LEU A 149 -19.88 -4.07 49.96
N ASP A 150 -20.13 -4.44 48.70
CA ASP A 150 -21.47 -4.53 48.13
C ASP A 150 -22.34 -5.59 48.85
N SER A 151 -21.74 -6.74 49.20
CA SER A 151 -22.41 -7.78 49.99
C SER A 151 -22.78 -7.30 51.41
N LEU A 152 -21.89 -6.57 52.08
CA LEU A 152 -22.17 -5.98 53.39
C LEU A 152 -23.27 -4.91 53.31
N HIS A 153 -23.31 -4.12 52.24
CA HIS A 153 -24.40 -3.17 52.01
C HIS A 153 -25.73 -3.87 51.74
N ALA A 154 -25.75 -4.95 50.96
CA ALA A 154 -26.95 -5.75 50.75
C ALA A 154 -27.44 -6.40 52.05
N GLN A 155 -26.53 -6.94 52.88
CA GLN A 155 -26.86 -7.49 54.21
C GLN A 155 -27.43 -6.41 55.15
N ARG A 156 -26.83 -5.23 55.14
CA ARG A 156 -27.32 -4.08 55.91
C ARG A 156 -28.74 -3.69 55.47
N SER A 157 -29.00 -3.56 54.16
CA SER A 157 -30.33 -3.25 53.62
C SER A 157 -31.35 -4.33 53.97
N ALA A 158 -30.98 -5.61 53.90
CA ALA A 158 -31.86 -6.73 54.26
C ALA A 158 -32.26 -6.75 55.75
N ILE A 159 -31.46 -6.18 56.65
CA ILE A 159 -31.79 -6.01 58.07
C ILE A 159 -32.70 -4.79 58.29
N VAL A 160 -32.46 -3.71 57.56
CA VAL A 160 -33.17 -2.42 57.71
C VAL A 160 -34.56 -2.44 57.07
N GLU A 161 -34.69 -2.93 55.84
CA GLU A 161 -35.93 -2.88 55.04
C GLU A 161 -37.14 -3.56 55.72
N PRO A 162 -37.03 -4.78 56.29
CA PRO A 162 -38.16 -5.40 56.97
C PRO A 162 -38.60 -4.59 58.19
N TYR A 163 -37.68 -3.87 58.84
CA TYR A 163 -37.94 -3.11 60.05
C TYR A 163 -38.61 -1.76 59.76
N GLU A 164 -38.22 -1.08 58.68
CA GLU A 164 -38.91 0.11 58.18
C GLU A 164 -40.33 -0.22 57.72
N GLN A 165 -40.53 -1.39 57.10
CA GLN A 165 -41.85 -1.91 56.76
C GLN A 165 -42.68 -2.33 57.99
N ASP A 166 -42.06 -2.91 59.03
CA ASP A 166 -42.71 -3.28 60.30
C ASP A 166 -43.15 -2.05 61.10
N ASP A 167 -42.32 -0.99 61.15
CA ASP A 167 -42.68 0.28 61.79
C ASP A 167 -43.80 1.01 61.01
N ALA A 168 -43.86 0.86 59.68
CA ALA A 168 -44.94 1.38 58.83
C ALA A 168 -46.27 0.59 58.94
N ARG A 169 -46.24 -0.71 59.30
CA ARG A 169 -47.41 -1.60 59.36
C ARG A 169 -48.05 -1.77 60.75
N ARG A 170 -47.55 -1.09 61.79
CA ARG A 170 -48.03 -1.28 63.18
C ARG A 170 -49.50 -0.90 63.39
N THR A 171 -50.38 -1.92 63.38
CA THR A 171 -51.72 -1.90 63.98
C THR A 171 -51.69 -2.39 65.44
N PRO A 172 -52.66 -1.99 66.31
CA PRO A 172 -52.47 -1.96 67.76
C PRO A 172 -53.14 -3.12 68.52
N TRP A 173 -52.74 -4.37 68.33
CA TRP A 173 -53.36 -5.51 69.06
C TRP A 173 -52.35 -6.46 69.70
N ILE A 174 -51.65 -6.00 70.75
CA ILE A 174 -51.02 -6.87 71.78
C ILE A 174 -51.24 -6.21 73.15
N ALA A 175 -51.91 -6.92 74.05
CA ALA A 175 -52.56 -6.39 75.26
C ALA A 175 -51.65 -6.07 76.48
N HIS A 176 -50.31 -6.08 76.35
CA HIS A 176 -49.43 -5.73 77.48
C HIS A 176 -48.30 -4.74 77.10
N PRO A 177 -48.37 -3.47 77.54
CA PRO A 177 -47.46 -2.41 77.11
C PRO A 177 -45.99 -2.65 77.52
N TRP A 178 -45.76 -3.23 78.70
CA TRP A 178 -44.39 -3.43 79.22
C TRP A 178 -43.64 -4.60 78.57
N ARG A 179 -44.33 -5.69 78.19
CA ARG A 179 -43.71 -6.78 77.41
C ARG A 179 -43.38 -6.33 75.98
N ARG A 180 -44.25 -5.50 75.37
CA ARG A 180 -44.03 -4.89 74.05
C ARG A 180 -42.81 -3.98 74.06
N LEU A 181 -42.70 -3.09 75.04
CA LEU A 181 -41.57 -2.17 75.18
C LEU A 181 -40.25 -2.93 75.34
N ARG A 182 -40.23 -3.96 76.20
CA ARG A 182 -39.03 -4.75 76.46
C ARG A 182 -38.58 -5.58 75.26
N LEU A 183 -39.51 -6.23 74.54
CA LEU A 183 -39.19 -6.99 73.32
C LEU A 183 -38.74 -6.08 72.18
N TRP A 184 -39.38 -4.92 72.02
CA TRP A 184 -38.99 -3.91 71.04
C TRP A 184 -37.61 -3.32 71.35
N LEU A 185 -37.35 -2.96 72.61
CA LEU A 185 -36.03 -2.49 73.03
C LEU A 185 -34.98 -3.58 72.77
N PHE A 186 -35.24 -4.84 73.14
CA PHE A 186 -34.31 -5.94 72.93
C PHE A 186 -34.03 -6.20 71.43
N LYS A 187 -35.07 -6.20 70.58
CA LYS A 187 -34.94 -6.34 69.11
C LYS A 187 -34.18 -5.14 68.52
N ARG A 188 -34.46 -3.92 68.97
CA ARG A 188 -33.79 -2.68 68.55
C ARG A 188 -32.32 -2.62 68.99
N PHE A 189 -32.01 -3.05 70.21
CA PHE A 189 -30.62 -3.11 70.70
C PHE A 189 -29.81 -4.17 69.95
N ARG A 190 -30.39 -5.35 69.71
CA ARG A 190 -29.73 -6.39 68.92
C ARG A 190 -29.49 -5.98 67.47
N MET A 191 -30.48 -5.35 66.83
CA MET A 191 -30.32 -4.78 65.49
C MET A 191 -29.24 -3.71 65.44
N ARG A 192 -29.20 -2.82 66.43
CA ARG A 192 -28.16 -1.78 66.51
C ARG A 192 -26.77 -2.40 66.63
N ASP A 193 -26.60 -3.43 67.45
CA ASP A 193 -25.33 -4.14 67.59
C ASP A 193 -24.92 -4.88 66.30
N GLU A 194 -25.88 -5.49 65.60
CA GLU A 194 -25.65 -6.15 64.31
C GLU A 194 -25.32 -5.15 63.18
N LEU A 195 -26.01 -3.99 63.12
CA LEU A 195 -25.71 -2.90 62.18
C LEU A 195 -24.38 -2.23 62.50
N ASP A 196 -24.08 -1.95 63.77
CA ASP A 196 -22.79 -1.38 64.20
C ASP A 196 -21.63 -2.31 63.84
N LYS A 197 -21.84 -3.64 63.83
CA LYS A 197 -20.84 -4.62 63.37
C LYS A 197 -20.63 -4.58 61.86
N LEU A 198 -21.71 -4.49 61.07
CA LEU A 198 -21.62 -4.39 59.61
C LEU A 198 -20.99 -3.06 59.18
N ASP A 199 -21.39 -1.95 59.81
CA ASP A 199 -20.84 -0.61 59.52
C ASP A 199 -19.36 -0.53 59.90
N LYS A 200 -18.93 -1.15 61.00
CA LYS A 200 -17.49 -1.26 61.35
C LYS A 200 -16.70 -2.06 60.34
N LYS A 201 -17.23 -3.19 59.85
CA LYS A 201 -16.59 -4.00 58.81
C LYS A 201 -16.50 -3.25 57.48
N ALA A 202 -17.59 -2.59 57.07
CA ALA A 202 -17.60 -1.77 55.87
C ALA A 202 -16.62 -0.59 55.95
N ALA A 203 -16.50 0.05 57.13
CA ALA A 203 -15.52 1.11 57.35
C ALA A 203 -14.07 0.61 57.30
N ASP A 204 -13.78 -0.59 57.84
CA ASP A 204 -12.47 -1.22 57.76
C ASP A 204 -12.09 -1.56 56.31
N ILE A 205 -13.01 -2.12 55.52
CA ILE A 205 -12.80 -2.40 54.10
C ILE A 205 -12.59 -1.10 53.31
N ARG A 206 -13.38 -0.05 53.56
CA ARG A 206 -13.18 1.27 52.92
C ARG A 206 -11.81 1.87 53.23
N ALA A 207 -11.38 1.80 54.49
CA ALA A 207 -10.06 2.30 54.88
C ALA A 207 -8.92 1.52 54.19
N LYS A 208 -9.08 0.20 53.98
CA LYS A 208 -8.13 -0.61 53.21
C LYS A 208 -8.10 -0.24 51.74
N LEU A 209 -9.27 -0.06 51.12
CA LEU A 209 -9.40 0.38 49.74
C LEU A 209 -8.76 1.76 49.53
N ASP A 210 -9.02 2.74 50.40
CA ASP A 210 -8.44 4.10 50.30
C ASP A 210 -6.90 4.08 50.37
N VAL A 211 -6.33 3.22 51.21
CA VAL A 211 -4.87 3.06 51.32
C VAL A 211 -4.30 2.36 50.07
N ARG A 212 -5.01 1.35 49.55
CA ARG A 212 -4.57 0.62 48.35
C ARG A 212 -4.68 1.49 47.10
N GLU A 213 -5.71 2.31 46.97
CA GLU A 213 -5.90 3.24 45.85
C GLU A 213 -4.70 4.19 45.71
N ARG A 214 -4.28 4.82 46.81
CA ARG A 214 -3.06 5.66 46.81
C ARG A 214 -1.82 4.88 46.37
N LYS A 215 -1.69 3.62 46.82
CA LYS A 215 -0.56 2.77 46.45
C LYS A 215 -0.58 2.35 44.99
N ILE A 216 -1.76 2.09 44.45
CA ILE A 216 -1.98 1.81 43.03
C ILE A 216 -1.55 3.02 42.21
N ASP A 217 -1.95 4.23 42.60
CA ASP A 217 -1.61 5.44 41.84
C ASP A 217 -0.11 5.74 41.88
N GLU A 218 0.55 5.58 43.03
CA GLU A 218 2.02 5.64 43.11
C GLU A 218 2.69 4.64 42.18
N LEU A 219 2.19 3.40 42.15
CA LEU A 219 2.73 2.35 41.28
C LEU A 219 2.46 2.61 39.80
N LYS A 220 1.31 3.19 39.43
CA LYS A 220 1.04 3.60 38.04
C LYS A 220 2.07 4.62 37.57
N VAL A 221 2.31 5.66 38.36
CA VAL A 221 3.31 6.70 38.04
C VAL A 221 4.71 6.10 37.94
N ALA A 222 5.07 5.16 38.83
CA ALA A 222 6.36 4.45 38.76
C ALA A 222 6.46 3.57 37.50
N VAL A 223 5.41 2.85 37.13
CA VAL A 223 5.35 2.02 35.92
C VAL A 223 5.45 2.88 34.66
N GLU A 224 4.72 3.99 34.61
CA GLU A 224 4.74 4.95 33.48
C GLU A 224 6.11 5.59 33.32
N SER A 225 6.70 6.10 34.39
CA SER A 225 8.04 6.72 34.34
C SER A 225 9.12 5.72 33.96
N ARG A 226 9.07 4.48 34.47
CA ARG A 226 10.03 3.42 34.08
C ARG A 226 9.84 2.98 32.64
N THR A 227 8.60 2.86 32.17
CA THR A 227 8.28 2.55 30.77
C THR A 227 8.84 3.64 29.85
N ALA A 228 8.67 4.93 30.20
CA ALA A 228 9.22 6.04 29.44
C ALA A 228 10.76 6.03 29.42
N ALA A 229 11.41 5.80 30.57
CA ALA A 229 12.87 5.74 30.67
C ALA A 229 13.47 4.58 29.83
N LEU A 230 12.78 3.44 29.75
CA LEU A 230 13.21 2.32 28.91
C LEU A 230 12.97 2.57 27.42
N GLY A 231 12.00 3.43 27.07
CA GLY A 231 11.72 3.86 25.69
C GLY A 231 12.63 4.99 25.19
N GLU A 232 13.16 5.83 26.08
CA GLU A 232 14.00 7.00 25.75
C GLU A 232 15.17 6.69 24.80
N PRO A 233 15.93 5.58 24.95
CA PRO A 233 17.05 5.28 24.05
C PRO A 233 16.61 5.03 22.60
N PHE A 234 15.35 4.65 22.37
CA PHE A 234 14.82 4.34 21.05
C PHE A 234 14.11 5.54 20.41
N ALA A 235 13.74 6.55 21.21
CA ALA A 235 12.97 7.71 20.75
C ALA A 235 13.61 8.46 19.57
N PRO A 236 14.93 8.76 19.56
CA PRO A 236 15.54 9.43 18.42
C PRO A 236 15.43 8.63 17.12
N ARG A 237 15.60 7.30 17.19
CA ARG A 237 15.51 6.46 15.98
C ARG A 237 14.07 6.34 15.49
N LEU A 238 13.10 6.26 16.39
CA LEU A 238 11.67 6.25 16.05
C LEU A 238 11.28 7.56 15.36
N GLU A 239 11.73 8.70 15.89
CA GLU A 239 11.49 10.03 15.30
C GLU A 239 12.11 10.13 13.90
N GLU A 240 13.39 9.78 13.74
CA GLU A 240 14.06 9.75 12.43
C GLU A 240 13.32 8.89 11.39
N LEU A 241 12.84 7.71 11.79
CA LEU A 241 12.12 6.79 10.90
C LEU A 241 10.75 7.34 10.50
N LEU A 242 10.00 7.91 11.45
CA LEU A 242 8.69 8.50 11.16
C LEU A 242 8.83 9.73 10.25
N ASP A 243 9.83 10.58 10.49
CA ASP A 243 10.13 11.74 9.64
C ASP A 243 10.54 11.31 8.22
N ALA A 244 11.38 10.27 8.11
CA ALA A 244 11.79 9.71 6.82
C ALA A 244 10.58 9.13 6.06
N MET A 245 9.73 8.36 6.73
CA MET A 245 8.49 7.83 6.14
C MET A 245 7.60 8.97 5.66
N GLU A 246 7.31 9.96 6.51
CA GLU A 246 6.44 11.08 6.17
C GLU A 246 7.02 11.92 5.00
N SER A 247 8.34 12.13 4.97
CA SER A 247 9.02 12.80 3.88
C SER A 247 8.90 12.03 2.56
N THR A 248 9.10 10.71 2.59
CA THR A 248 8.99 9.85 1.41
C THR A 248 7.54 9.74 0.92
N GLU A 249 6.56 9.62 1.82
CA GLU A 249 5.13 9.63 1.50
C GLU A 249 4.71 10.93 0.80
N ARG A 250 5.09 12.10 1.36
CA ARG A 250 4.81 13.40 0.73
C ARG A 250 5.47 13.53 -0.64
N SER A 251 6.73 13.10 -0.74
CA SER A 251 7.49 13.19 -1.99
C SER A 251 6.90 12.28 -3.07
N LEU A 252 6.40 11.11 -2.69
CA LEU A 252 5.74 10.18 -3.60
C LEU A 252 4.42 10.77 -4.11
N LEU A 253 3.54 11.27 -3.22
CA LEU A 253 2.28 11.88 -3.66
C LEU A 253 2.51 13.13 -4.51
N ALA A 254 3.47 13.98 -4.15
CA ALA A 254 3.80 15.16 -4.95
C ALA A 254 4.28 14.79 -6.37
N MET A 255 5.09 13.73 -6.47
CA MET A 255 5.56 13.21 -7.76
C MET A 255 4.41 12.70 -8.63
N LEU A 256 3.49 11.92 -8.05
CA LEU A 256 2.31 11.41 -8.75
C LEU A 256 1.34 12.53 -9.13
N ASP A 257 1.15 13.51 -8.24
CA ASP A 257 0.31 14.69 -8.50
C ASP A 257 0.82 15.50 -9.70
N ASP A 258 2.14 15.77 -9.74
CA ASP A 258 2.77 16.49 -10.83
C ASP A 258 2.67 15.74 -12.16
N ASP A 259 2.78 14.42 -12.13
CA ASP A 259 2.72 13.58 -13.32
C ASP A 259 1.29 13.43 -13.85
N LEU A 260 0.31 13.19 -12.98
CA LEU A 260 -1.11 13.16 -13.34
C LEU A 260 -1.59 14.51 -13.88
N ARG A 261 -1.12 15.63 -13.32
CA ARG A 261 -1.39 16.98 -13.84
C ARG A 261 -0.96 17.15 -15.31
N VAL A 262 0.08 16.43 -15.75
CA VAL A 262 0.56 16.50 -17.12
C VAL A 262 -0.22 15.56 -18.04
N ARG A 263 -0.65 14.39 -17.56
CA ARG A 263 -1.23 13.33 -18.39
C ARG A 263 -2.76 13.26 -18.37
N ASP A 264 -3.41 13.54 -17.24
CA ASP A 264 -4.86 13.53 -17.10
C ASP A 264 -5.42 14.95 -17.25
N ALA A 265 -6.05 15.20 -18.41
CA ALA A 265 -6.67 16.49 -18.70
C ALA A 265 -7.84 16.84 -17.77
N GLY A 266 -8.42 15.85 -17.08
CA GLY A 266 -9.50 16.02 -16.10
C GLY A 266 -9.02 15.97 -14.64
N TYR A 267 -7.70 16.04 -14.41
CA TYR A 267 -7.11 16.04 -13.08
C TYR A 267 -6.91 17.47 -12.55
N GLU A 268 -7.34 17.71 -11.31
CA GLU A 268 -7.11 18.97 -10.62
C GLU A 268 -5.86 18.87 -9.74
N PRO A 269 -4.87 19.77 -9.89
CA PRO A 269 -3.64 19.74 -9.10
C PRO A 269 -3.89 19.82 -7.60
N GLY A 270 -3.14 19.04 -6.82
CA GLY A 270 -3.23 18.98 -5.36
C GLY A 270 -4.29 18.01 -4.83
N MET A 271 -5.11 17.38 -5.68
CA MET A 271 -6.14 16.44 -5.24
C MET A 271 -5.58 15.28 -4.41
N LEU A 272 -4.44 14.71 -4.81
CA LEU A 272 -3.82 13.60 -4.05
C LEU A 272 -3.36 14.02 -2.64
N LEU A 273 -3.18 15.32 -2.41
CA LEU A 273 -2.61 15.88 -1.18
C LEU A 273 -3.68 16.31 -0.15
N GLU A 274 -4.97 16.21 -0.48
CA GLU A 274 -6.06 16.64 0.40
C GLU A 274 -6.34 15.66 1.56
N GLY A 275 -5.96 14.39 1.40
CA GLY A 275 -6.27 13.29 2.30
C GLY A 275 -5.06 12.65 2.97
N SER A 276 -5.28 11.47 3.57
CA SER A 276 -4.20 10.63 4.07
C SER A 276 -3.34 10.05 2.94
N PHE A 277 -2.10 9.64 3.26
CA PHE A 277 -1.21 9.02 2.28
C PHE A 277 -1.86 7.84 1.54
N ALA A 278 -2.54 6.95 2.28
CA ALA A 278 -3.21 5.79 1.71
C ALA A 278 -4.36 6.16 0.75
N GLU A 279 -5.13 7.20 1.09
CA GLU A 279 -6.21 7.69 0.22
C GLU A 279 -5.65 8.35 -1.04
N GLY A 280 -4.64 9.22 -0.90
CA GLY A 280 -3.97 9.85 -2.04
C GLY A 280 -3.34 8.81 -2.98
N LEU A 281 -2.65 7.82 -2.42
CA LEU A 281 -2.03 6.75 -3.21
C LEU A 281 -3.08 5.89 -3.93
N SER A 282 -4.18 5.52 -3.25
CA SER A 282 -5.29 4.79 -3.87
C SER A 282 -5.91 5.58 -5.02
N GLN A 283 -6.17 6.87 -4.82
CA GLN A 283 -6.72 7.75 -5.85
C GLN A 283 -5.79 7.88 -7.05
N ALA A 284 -4.48 8.00 -6.81
CA ALA A 284 -3.48 8.04 -7.86
C ALA A 284 -3.55 6.77 -8.71
N HIS A 285 -3.49 5.59 -8.09
CA HIS A 285 -3.57 4.32 -8.80
C HIS A 285 -4.87 4.15 -9.60
N GLU A 286 -6.02 4.51 -9.02
CA GLU A 286 -7.30 4.46 -9.72
C GLU A 286 -7.30 5.31 -10.99
N ARG A 287 -6.68 6.50 -10.93
CA ARG A 287 -6.50 7.39 -12.08
C ARG A 287 -5.55 6.80 -13.10
N GLU A 288 -4.44 6.22 -12.67
CA GLU A 288 -3.50 5.55 -13.59
C GLU A 288 -4.17 4.41 -14.35
N TRP A 289 -4.96 3.58 -13.67
CA TRP A 289 -5.73 2.52 -14.32
C TRP A 289 -6.76 3.08 -15.30
N ALA A 290 -7.43 4.20 -14.98
CA ALA A 290 -8.36 4.85 -15.88
C ALA A 290 -7.66 5.40 -17.14
N LEU A 291 -6.51 6.06 -16.98
CA LEU A 291 -5.68 6.56 -18.08
C LEU A 291 -5.20 5.42 -18.98
N LEU A 292 -4.70 4.33 -18.38
CA LEU A 292 -4.28 3.14 -19.12
C LEU A 292 -5.47 2.57 -19.91
N GLY A 293 -6.64 2.48 -19.30
CA GLY A 293 -7.87 2.00 -19.95
C GLY A 293 -8.27 2.85 -21.15
N GLN A 294 -8.31 4.18 -21.00
CA GLN A 294 -8.61 5.09 -22.09
C GLN A 294 -7.59 4.93 -23.23
N TRP A 295 -6.31 4.91 -22.88
CA TRP A 295 -5.25 4.77 -23.86
C TRP A 295 -5.30 3.44 -24.60
N MET A 296 -5.62 2.32 -23.92
CA MET A 296 -5.79 1.01 -24.56
C MET A 296 -6.96 0.99 -25.55
N VAL A 297 -8.06 1.68 -25.23
CA VAL A 297 -9.21 1.83 -26.15
C VAL A 297 -8.82 2.62 -27.40
N GLU A 298 -8.13 3.75 -27.22
CA GLU A 298 -7.65 4.57 -28.33
C GLU A 298 -6.63 3.82 -29.19
N TYR A 299 -5.67 3.14 -28.55
CA TYR A 299 -4.68 2.31 -29.22
C TYR A 299 -5.34 1.20 -30.04
N ALA A 300 -6.27 0.43 -29.45
CA ALA A 300 -6.96 -0.64 -30.15
C ALA A 300 -7.80 -0.15 -31.32
N ALA A 301 -8.35 1.07 -31.25
CA ALA A 301 -9.10 1.68 -32.35
C ALA A 301 -8.18 2.10 -33.51
N CYS A 302 -6.99 2.65 -33.23
CA CYS A 302 -6.03 3.07 -34.24
C CYS A 302 -5.17 1.94 -34.82
N LEU A 303 -5.01 0.83 -34.08
CA LEU A 303 -4.13 -0.28 -34.42
C LEU A 303 -4.29 -0.83 -35.86
N PRO A 304 -5.51 -1.04 -36.40
CA PRO A 304 -5.66 -1.54 -37.77
C PRO A 304 -5.10 -0.58 -38.82
N GLU A 305 -5.36 0.73 -38.68
CA GLU A 305 -4.90 1.76 -39.60
C GLU A 305 -3.38 1.92 -39.53
N GLU A 306 -2.81 1.88 -38.32
CA GLU A 306 -1.36 1.93 -38.07
C GLU A 306 -0.62 0.75 -38.69
N ILE A 307 -1.17 -0.47 -38.58
CA ILE A 307 -0.60 -1.67 -39.21
C ILE A 307 -0.61 -1.53 -40.74
N VAL A 308 -1.74 -1.10 -41.32
CA VAL A 308 -1.86 -0.88 -42.77
C VAL A 308 -0.87 0.19 -43.24
N HIS A 309 -0.77 1.29 -42.50
CA HIS A 309 0.17 2.36 -42.81
C HIS A 309 1.61 1.86 -42.80
N ALA A 310 2.06 1.23 -41.71
CA ALA A 310 3.41 0.71 -41.58
C ALA A 310 3.72 -0.34 -42.67
N ARG A 311 2.77 -1.24 -42.99
CA ARG A 311 2.90 -2.22 -44.06
C ARG A 311 3.08 -1.57 -45.42
N ASN A 312 2.26 -0.57 -45.75
CA ASN A 312 2.36 0.14 -47.02
C ASN A 312 3.72 0.85 -47.17
N VAL A 313 4.25 1.44 -46.09
CA VAL A 313 5.57 2.07 -46.11
C VAL A 313 6.66 1.03 -46.29
N VAL A 314 6.61 -0.09 -45.55
CA VAL A 314 7.57 -1.20 -45.70
C VAL A 314 7.56 -1.76 -47.13
N GLU A 315 6.39 -1.98 -47.71
CA GLU A 315 6.25 -2.48 -49.09
C GLU A 315 6.76 -1.45 -50.11
N SER A 316 6.45 -0.16 -49.93
CA SER A 316 6.96 0.95 -50.75
C SER A 316 8.48 1.04 -50.73
N GLU A 317 9.07 1.07 -49.53
CA GLU A 317 10.52 1.13 -49.34
C GLU A 317 11.20 -0.13 -49.90
N LEU A 318 10.60 -1.31 -49.73
CA LEU A 318 11.13 -2.55 -50.29
C LEU A 318 11.19 -2.51 -51.82
N VAL A 319 10.11 -2.06 -52.47
CA VAL A 319 10.07 -1.91 -53.95
C VAL A 319 11.15 -0.93 -54.41
N TRP A 320 11.33 0.19 -53.70
CA TRP A 320 12.39 1.15 -54.01
C TRP A 320 13.78 0.51 -53.85
N LEU A 321 14.04 -0.14 -52.72
CA LEU A 321 15.34 -0.76 -52.45
C LEU A 321 15.67 -1.87 -53.46
N GLU A 322 14.70 -2.69 -53.86
CA GLU A 322 14.88 -3.74 -54.88
C GLU A 322 15.16 -3.14 -56.26
N GLY A 323 14.48 -2.05 -56.63
CA GLY A 323 14.70 -1.32 -57.88
C GLY A 323 16.05 -0.61 -57.96
N TYR A 324 16.60 -0.18 -56.82
CA TYR A 324 17.82 0.62 -56.73
C TYR A 324 19.00 -0.10 -56.06
N ALA A 325 18.95 -1.43 -55.93
CA ALA A 325 19.94 -2.25 -55.22
C ALA A 325 21.36 -2.14 -55.83
N PRO A 326 22.28 -1.35 -55.26
CA PRO A 326 23.53 -0.97 -55.93
C PRO A 326 24.57 -2.09 -55.96
N TYR A 327 24.44 -3.05 -55.05
CA TYR A 327 25.29 -4.23 -54.94
C TYR A 327 24.51 -5.52 -54.60
N GLY A 328 23.18 -5.50 -54.71
CA GLY A 328 22.31 -6.66 -54.48
C GLY A 328 21.83 -6.85 -53.03
N LYS A 329 20.64 -7.45 -52.90
CA LYS A 329 19.86 -7.58 -51.64
C LYS A 329 20.60 -8.23 -50.48
N ARG A 330 21.45 -9.22 -50.76
CA ARG A 330 22.23 -9.95 -49.75
C ARG A 330 23.13 -9.03 -48.92
N TYR A 331 23.54 -7.89 -49.45
CA TYR A 331 24.52 -7.01 -48.80
C TYR A 331 23.91 -5.70 -48.29
N TRP A 332 22.59 -5.51 -48.34
CA TRP A 332 21.93 -4.35 -47.75
C TRP A 332 22.26 -4.12 -46.25
N PRO A 333 22.43 -5.16 -45.41
CA PRO A 333 22.88 -4.95 -44.04
C PRO A 333 24.28 -4.29 -43.92
N LEU A 334 25.08 -4.31 -44.97
CA LEU A 334 26.42 -3.69 -45.00
C LEU A 334 26.38 -2.22 -45.44
N THR A 335 25.21 -1.66 -45.74
CA THR A 335 25.05 -0.31 -46.32
C THR A 335 25.76 0.78 -45.52
N ASP A 336 25.60 0.80 -44.19
CA ASP A 336 26.28 1.80 -43.35
C ASP A 336 27.81 1.71 -43.47
N ARG A 337 28.36 0.49 -43.52
CA ARG A 337 29.80 0.25 -43.65
C ARG A 337 30.31 0.63 -45.03
N VAL A 338 29.52 0.37 -46.08
CA VAL A 338 29.85 0.72 -47.47
C VAL A 338 29.86 2.23 -47.65
N VAL A 339 28.85 2.93 -47.14
CA VAL A 339 28.81 4.41 -47.15
C VAL A 339 29.99 4.98 -46.39
N ALA A 340 30.28 4.50 -45.18
CA ALA A 340 31.41 4.96 -44.39
C ALA A 340 32.76 4.80 -45.14
N ALA A 341 33.00 3.65 -45.78
CA ALA A 341 34.21 3.42 -46.57
C ALA A 341 34.35 4.38 -47.76
N MET A 342 33.23 4.78 -48.38
CA MET A 342 33.22 5.76 -49.47
C MET A 342 33.40 7.19 -48.97
N GLU A 343 32.83 7.54 -47.81
CA GLU A 343 32.99 8.85 -47.17
C GLU A 343 34.44 9.08 -46.71
N GLU A 344 35.12 8.03 -46.26
CA GLU A 344 36.54 8.03 -45.90
C GLU A 344 37.48 8.10 -47.12
N GLY A 345 36.93 8.13 -48.35
CA GLY A 345 37.71 8.17 -49.59
C GLY A 345 38.46 6.87 -49.90
N ARG A 346 38.16 5.77 -49.20
CA ARG A 346 38.78 4.45 -49.45
C ARG A 346 38.28 3.79 -50.74
N ALA A 347 37.12 4.23 -51.23
CA ALA A 347 36.53 3.76 -52.47
C ALA A 347 35.72 4.87 -53.16
N ASP A 348 35.82 4.92 -54.49
CA ASP A 348 35.08 5.84 -55.36
C ASP A 348 33.75 5.26 -55.87
N SER A 349 33.52 3.97 -55.64
CA SER A 349 32.36 3.21 -56.12
C SER A 349 31.85 2.21 -55.09
N SER A 350 30.54 1.95 -55.16
CA SER A 350 29.84 1.02 -54.27
C SER A 350 30.43 -0.41 -54.29
N ASP A 351 30.88 -0.91 -55.44
CA ASP A 351 31.44 -2.26 -55.56
C ASP A 351 32.82 -2.39 -54.91
N LEU A 352 33.67 -1.37 -55.08
CA LEU A 352 34.99 -1.35 -54.45
C LEU A 352 34.85 -1.24 -52.94
N ALA A 353 33.96 -0.36 -52.48
CA ALA A 353 33.62 -0.21 -51.07
C ALA A 353 33.08 -1.51 -50.47
N LEU A 354 32.18 -2.21 -51.16
CA LEU A 354 31.67 -3.50 -50.71
C LEU A 354 32.78 -4.55 -50.59
N LYS A 355 33.67 -4.65 -51.59
CA LYS A 355 34.81 -5.58 -51.54
C LYS A 355 35.72 -5.30 -50.36
N LEU A 356 35.98 -4.02 -50.06
CA LEU A 356 36.75 -3.61 -48.88
C LEU A 356 36.06 -4.05 -47.59
N VAL A 357 34.76 -3.78 -47.45
CA VAL A 357 33.99 -4.16 -46.26
C VAL A 357 33.95 -5.67 -46.07
N GLN A 358 33.79 -6.44 -47.15
CA GLN A 358 33.77 -7.91 -47.12
C GLN A 358 35.14 -8.52 -46.79
N GLY A 359 36.23 -7.92 -47.27
CA GLY A 359 37.60 -8.36 -46.97
C GLY A 359 38.12 -7.92 -45.60
N SER A 360 37.39 -7.04 -44.90
CA SER A 360 37.72 -6.53 -43.56
C SER A 360 36.93 -7.22 -42.43
N SER A 361 36.03 -8.15 -42.79
CA SER A 361 35.25 -8.98 -41.86
C SER A 361 35.91 -10.34 -41.71
#